data_AF-E2A753-F1
#
_entry.id   AF-E2A753-F1
#
_cell.length_a   1.000
_cell.length_b   1.000
_cell.length_c   1.000
_cell.angle_alpha   90.00
_cell.angle_beta   90.00
_cell.angle_gamma   90.00
#
_symmetry.space_group_name_H-M   'P 1'
#
loop_
_entity.id
_entity.type
_entity.pdbx_description
1 polymer ?
#
loop_
_entity_poly.entity_id
_entity_poly.type
_entity_poly.pdbx_seq_one_letter_code
_entity_poly.pdbx_strand_id
1 'polypeptide(L)'
;YIFEVDLEYLQHLHAAHTDLPFCPTCDKPPSKREFKLLATLYDKKRYMIHYRNPQQCTRHGLRVTKIHRILQFSQSPWLQNYIELNTHFRTLAKNVFEKNLYKLMNNAVFGKTMKNVRNRVDVKLLTKSMDSRYGAETMVAKPNFHRSVFSENLIAVELCKLEMKFYKPIYVSMCILDISKTCLYEFHHEYMTPMYRDKCRVMYTDTDSLIYHIECANVYENMKCIARFDTSDYAVDNVYGIPCVNKKVPGRKT
;
A
#
# COMPACT_ATOMS: atom_id res chain seq x y z
N TYR A 1 -16.40 -7.67 4.93
CA TYR A 1 -15.84 -8.95 5.40
C TYR A 1 -14.36 -9.02 5.06
N ILE A 2 -13.57 -9.67 5.92
CA ILE A 2 -12.20 -10.09 5.65
C ILE A 2 -12.19 -11.61 5.71
N PHE A 3 -11.53 -12.24 4.74
CA PHE A 3 -11.46 -13.69 4.59
C PHE A 3 -10.03 -14.17 4.81
N GLU A 4 -9.89 -15.36 5.38
CA GLU A 4 -8.67 -16.16 5.28
C GLU A 4 -8.95 -17.33 4.33
N VAL A 5 -8.32 -17.32 3.15
CA VAL A 5 -8.65 -18.24 2.06
C VAL A 5 -7.44 -18.89 1.43
N ASP A 6 -7.68 -20.06 0.83
CA ASP A 6 -6.77 -20.65 -0.13
C ASP A 6 -7.24 -20.28 -1.55
N LEU A 7 -6.35 -19.68 -2.32
CA LEU A 7 -6.57 -19.33 -3.74
C LEU A 7 -5.65 -20.21 -4.58
N GLU A 8 -6.23 -20.90 -5.55
CA GLU A 8 -5.47 -21.67 -6.53
C GLU A 8 -5.28 -20.86 -7.81
N TYR A 9 -4.05 -20.91 -8.32
CA TYR A 9 -3.64 -20.22 -9.52
C TYR A 9 -3.44 -21.23 -10.65
N LEU A 10 -4.41 -21.30 -11.56
CA LEU A 10 -4.38 -22.27 -12.65
C LEU A 10 -3.34 -21.89 -13.70
N GLN A 11 -2.60 -22.88 -14.21
CA GLN A 11 -1.48 -22.66 -15.12
C GLN A 11 -1.86 -21.90 -16.40
N HIS A 12 -3.07 -22.13 -16.93
CA HIS A 12 -3.55 -21.43 -18.13
C HIS A 12 -3.72 -19.91 -17.94
N LEU A 13 -3.81 -19.43 -16.69
CA LEU A 13 -3.91 -18.00 -16.36
C LEU A 13 -2.55 -17.31 -16.30
N HIS A 14 -1.45 -18.08 -16.27
CA HIS A 14 -0.12 -17.52 -16.04
C HIS A 14 0.25 -16.51 -17.11
N ALA A 15 0.07 -16.85 -18.38
CA ALA A 15 0.38 -15.94 -19.49
C ALA A 15 -0.42 -14.63 -19.40
N ALA A 16 -1.72 -14.72 -19.04
CA ALA A 16 -2.60 -13.56 -18.95
C ALA A 16 -2.27 -12.63 -17.76
N HIS A 17 -1.70 -13.18 -16.67
CA HIS A 17 -1.48 -12.44 -15.44
C HIS A 17 0.00 -12.19 -15.10
N THR A 18 0.94 -12.59 -15.95
CA THR A 18 2.39 -12.50 -15.68
C THR A 18 2.83 -11.09 -15.33
N ASP A 19 2.27 -10.09 -16.00
CA ASP A 19 2.61 -8.68 -15.83
C ASP A 19 2.12 -8.09 -14.51
N LEU A 20 0.96 -8.55 -14.03
CA LEU A 20 0.39 -8.09 -12.77
C LEU A 20 -0.38 -9.20 -12.04
N PRO A 21 0.34 -10.12 -11.35
CA PRO A 21 -0.27 -11.18 -10.58
C PRO A 21 -1.16 -10.68 -9.43
N PHE A 22 -2.29 -11.37 -9.23
CA PHE A 22 -3.16 -11.15 -8.09
C PHE A 22 -2.56 -11.63 -6.77
N CYS A 23 -2.94 -10.96 -5.68
CA CYS A 23 -2.68 -11.37 -4.29
C CYS A 23 -1.20 -11.56 -3.94
N PRO A 24 -0.36 -10.53 -4.04
CA PRO A 24 1.07 -10.64 -3.74
C PRO A 24 1.32 -11.03 -2.27
N THR A 25 2.37 -11.80 -2.02
CA THR A 25 2.74 -12.33 -0.69
C THR A 25 4.05 -11.75 -0.20
N CYS A 26 4.15 -11.48 1.10
CA CYS A 26 5.43 -11.10 1.71
C CYS A 26 6.25 -12.37 1.98
N ASP A 27 7.31 -12.58 1.21
CA ASP A 27 8.18 -13.75 1.33
C ASP A 27 9.63 -13.41 0.93
N LYS A 28 10.57 -14.33 1.19
CA LYS A 28 11.97 -14.18 0.80
C LYS A 28 12.15 -14.61 -0.66
N PRO A 29 12.71 -13.74 -1.52
CA PRO A 29 13.09 -14.15 -2.87
C PRO A 29 14.09 -15.30 -2.82
N PRO A 30 14.13 -16.17 -3.84
CA PRO A 30 15.23 -17.12 -4.00
C PRO A 30 16.55 -16.35 -3.94
N SER A 31 17.52 -16.84 -3.18
CA SER A 31 18.84 -16.23 -2.92
C SER A 31 18.90 -14.97 -2.01
N LYS A 32 17.78 -14.43 -1.51
CA LYS A 32 17.79 -13.25 -0.62
C LYS A 32 17.28 -13.57 0.78
N ARG A 33 17.90 -12.94 1.79
CA ARG A 33 17.51 -13.10 3.21
C ARG A 33 16.37 -12.17 3.63
N GLU A 34 16.19 -11.08 2.91
CA GLU A 34 15.19 -10.04 3.20
C GLU A 34 13.82 -10.43 2.65
N PHE A 35 12.78 -10.16 3.44
CA PHE A 35 11.41 -10.28 3.00
C PHE A 35 11.08 -9.19 1.98
N LYS A 36 10.41 -9.57 0.89
CA LYS A 36 9.89 -8.66 -0.12
C LYS A 36 8.44 -9.00 -0.41
N LEU A 37 7.70 -8.01 -0.89
CA LEU A 37 6.39 -8.26 -1.46
C LEU A 37 6.58 -8.87 -2.85
N LEU A 38 6.18 -10.13 -3.02
CA LEU A 38 6.34 -10.90 -4.24
C LEU A 38 5.00 -11.06 -4.93
N ALA A 39 4.89 -10.56 -6.17
CA ALA A 39 3.77 -10.85 -7.05
C ALA A 39 4.05 -12.17 -7.78
N THR A 40 3.66 -13.29 -7.16
CA THR A 40 3.87 -14.64 -7.72
C THR A 40 2.59 -15.18 -8.34
N LEU A 41 2.75 -16.07 -9.33
CA LEU A 41 1.65 -16.85 -9.92
C LEU A 41 1.41 -18.18 -9.17
N TYR A 42 1.92 -18.32 -7.94
CA TYR A 42 1.71 -19.52 -7.14
C TYR A 42 0.36 -19.52 -6.42
N ASP A 43 -0.08 -20.70 -6.01
CA ASP A 43 -1.17 -20.83 -5.06
C ASP A 43 -0.92 -20.00 -3.80
N LYS A 44 -1.99 -19.41 -3.27
CA LYS A 44 -1.98 -18.67 -2.01
C LYS A 44 -2.66 -19.53 -0.96
N LYS A 45 -2.00 -19.75 0.17
CA LYS A 45 -2.55 -20.50 1.30
C LYS A 45 -2.77 -19.57 2.49
N ARG A 46 -3.92 -19.71 3.15
CA ARG A 46 -4.32 -18.94 4.34
C ARG A 46 -4.14 -17.42 4.15
N TYR A 47 -4.44 -16.95 2.95
CA TYR A 47 -4.24 -15.58 2.54
C TYR A 47 -5.35 -14.69 3.14
N MET A 48 -4.94 -13.66 3.87
CA MET A 48 -5.86 -12.70 4.50
C MET A 48 -6.24 -11.61 3.49
N ILE A 49 -7.53 -11.48 3.18
CA ILE A 49 -7.99 -10.66 2.06
C ILE A 49 -9.33 -9.98 2.32
N HIS A 50 -9.45 -8.72 1.88
CA HIS A 50 -10.74 -8.03 1.86
C HIS A 50 -11.70 -8.63 0.82
N TYR A 51 -13.00 -8.75 1.13
CA TYR A 51 -13.98 -9.50 0.33
C TYR A 51 -14.11 -9.11 -1.15
N ARG A 52 -13.76 -7.88 -1.52
CA ARG A 52 -13.81 -7.41 -2.92
C ARG A 52 -12.76 -8.07 -3.79
N ASN A 53 -11.58 -8.36 -3.23
CA ASN A 53 -10.48 -8.91 -3.99
C ASN A 53 -10.69 -10.39 -4.38
N PRO A 54 -11.18 -11.32 -3.53
CA PRO A 54 -11.48 -12.67 -3.99
C PRO A 54 -12.61 -12.67 -5.04
N GLN A 55 -13.59 -11.76 -4.95
CA GLN A 55 -14.61 -11.60 -6.01
C GLN A 55 -13.95 -11.22 -7.35
N GLN A 56 -13.01 -10.26 -7.34
CA GLN A 56 -12.25 -9.91 -8.54
C GLN A 56 -11.35 -11.06 -9.01
N CYS A 57 -10.65 -11.75 -8.11
CA CYS A 57 -9.82 -12.90 -8.45
C CYS A 57 -10.63 -14.00 -9.14
N THR A 58 -11.83 -14.32 -8.63
CA THR A 58 -12.72 -15.31 -9.26
C THR A 58 -13.24 -14.85 -10.62
N ARG A 59 -13.55 -13.56 -10.79
CA ARG A 59 -13.91 -13.00 -12.13
C ARG A 59 -12.77 -13.18 -13.14
N HIS A 60 -11.51 -13.16 -12.70
CA HIS A 60 -10.33 -13.42 -13.52
C HIS A 60 -9.84 -14.87 -13.47
N GLY A 61 -10.68 -15.82 -13.02
CA GLY A 61 -10.43 -17.26 -13.16
C GLY A 61 -9.66 -17.93 -12.01
N LEU A 62 -9.20 -17.19 -10.99
CA LEU A 62 -8.63 -17.82 -9.80
C LEU A 62 -9.71 -18.59 -9.03
N ARG A 63 -9.36 -19.74 -8.47
CA ARG A 63 -10.32 -20.59 -7.73
C ARG A 63 -10.11 -20.45 -6.24
N VAL A 64 -11.16 -20.08 -5.51
CA VAL A 64 -11.18 -20.20 -4.05
C VAL A 64 -11.37 -21.68 -3.71
N THR A 65 -10.35 -22.32 -3.14
CA THR A 65 -10.40 -23.75 -2.81
C THR A 65 -10.85 -24.01 -1.38
N LYS A 66 -10.57 -23.07 -0.46
CA LYS A 66 -10.97 -23.18 0.95
C LYS A 66 -11.15 -21.81 1.59
N ILE A 67 -12.17 -21.67 2.42
CA ILE A 67 -12.34 -20.55 3.35
C ILE A 67 -12.07 -21.08 4.76
N HIS A 68 -11.04 -20.56 5.43
CA HIS A 68 -10.66 -20.97 6.78
C HIS A 68 -11.43 -20.20 7.84
N ARG A 69 -11.49 -18.87 7.72
CA ARG A 69 -12.12 -17.96 8.68
C ARG A 69 -12.68 -16.73 7.97
N ILE A 70 -13.72 -16.14 8.57
CA ILE A 70 -14.37 -14.92 8.09
C ILE A 70 -14.50 -13.95 9.26
N LEU A 71 -14.07 -12.70 9.06
CA LEU A 71 -14.34 -11.58 9.94
C LEU A 71 -15.41 -10.69 9.31
N GLN A 72 -16.55 -10.58 9.97
CA GLN A 72 -17.64 -9.69 9.58
C GLN A 72 -17.54 -8.33 10.28
N PHE A 73 -17.91 -7.27 9.57
CA PHE A 73 -17.92 -5.90 10.09
C PHE A 73 -18.87 -5.04 9.25
N SER A 74 -19.40 -3.97 9.87
CA SER A 74 -20.12 -2.90 9.17
C SER A 74 -19.15 -1.97 8.45
N GLN A 75 -19.58 -1.43 7.32
CA GLN A 75 -18.79 -0.51 6.50
C GLN A 75 -19.62 0.74 6.24
N SER A 76 -18.97 1.90 6.31
CA SER A 76 -19.57 3.19 5.99
C SER A 76 -18.50 4.11 5.41
N PRO A 77 -18.88 5.17 4.68
CA PRO A 77 -17.92 6.16 4.17
C PRO A 77 -17.50 7.16 5.25
N TRP A 78 -17.15 6.69 6.46
CA TRP A 78 -16.86 7.55 7.62
C TRP A 78 -15.65 8.47 7.44
N LEU A 79 -14.70 8.15 6.55
CA LEU A 79 -13.57 9.03 6.17
C LEU A 79 -13.89 9.99 5.03
N GLN A 80 -15.03 9.84 4.34
CA GLN A 80 -15.29 10.53 3.08
C GLN A 80 -15.17 12.05 3.22
N ASN A 81 -15.90 12.65 4.16
CA ASN A 81 -15.88 14.10 4.38
C ASN A 81 -14.46 14.65 4.66
N TYR A 82 -13.65 13.89 5.40
CA TYR A 82 -12.26 14.28 5.70
C TYR A 82 -11.38 14.24 4.45
N ILE A 83 -11.48 13.17 3.66
CA ILE A 83 -10.72 13.01 2.41
C ILE A 83 -11.16 14.06 1.39
N GLU A 84 -12.45 14.31 1.24
CA GLU A 84 -13.00 15.33 0.34
C GLU A 84 -12.53 16.73 0.73
N LEU A 85 -12.58 17.08 2.02
CA LEU A 85 -12.11 18.37 2.51
C LEU A 85 -10.63 18.60 2.20
N ASN A 86 -9.76 17.64 2.52
CA ASN A 86 -8.33 17.74 2.20
C ASN A 86 -8.08 17.75 0.69
N THR A 87 -8.88 17.02 -0.09
CA THR A 87 -8.76 17.02 -1.55
C THR A 87 -9.14 18.38 -2.13
N HIS A 88 -10.22 18.99 -1.61
CA HIS A 88 -10.63 20.35 -1.98
C HIS A 88 -9.54 21.39 -1.67
N PHE A 89 -8.96 21.37 -0.48
CA PHE A 89 -7.85 22.28 -0.18
C PHE A 89 -6.61 22.00 -1.03
N ARG A 90 -6.33 20.73 -1.34
CA ARG A 90 -5.22 20.35 -2.23
C ARG A 90 -5.42 20.84 -3.67
N THR A 91 -6.65 20.90 -4.18
CA THR A 91 -6.92 21.40 -5.54
C THR A 91 -6.80 22.93 -5.62
N LEU A 92 -7.13 23.64 -4.54
CA LEU A 92 -7.00 25.10 -4.39
C LEU A 92 -5.56 25.57 -4.10
N ALA A 93 -4.75 24.71 -3.47
CA ALA A 93 -3.38 25.03 -3.09
C ALA A 93 -2.53 25.51 -4.29
N LYS A 94 -1.85 26.64 -4.12
CA LYS A 94 -1.04 27.28 -5.17
C LYS A 94 0.42 26.86 -5.12
N ASN A 95 0.92 26.56 -3.93
CA ASN A 95 2.32 26.19 -3.71
C ASN A 95 2.49 24.69 -3.46
N VAL A 96 3.72 24.20 -3.65
CA VAL A 96 4.08 22.78 -3.49
C VAL A 96 3.94 22.34 -2.02
N PHE A 97 4.20 23.23 -1.07
CA PHE A 97 4.13 22.94 0.36
C PHE A 97 2.72 22.56 0.79
N GLU A 98 1.72 23.40 0.51
CA GLU A 98 0.31 23.14 0.84
C GLU A 98 -0.23 21.89 0.14
N LYS A 99 0.10 21.71 -1.15
CA LYS A 99 -0.28 20.50 -1.89
C LYS A 99 0.25 19.25 -1.18
N ASN A 100 1.49 19.29 -0.70
CA ASN A 100 2.12 18.20 0.03
C ASN A 100 1.53 18.02 1.43
N LEU A 101 1.16 19.11 2.12
CA LEU A 101 0.52 19.06 3.43
C LEU A 101 -0.81 18.30 3.36
N TYR A 102 -1.72 18.69 2.46
CA TYR A 102 -3.03 18.03 2.35
C TYR A 102 -2.92 16.59 1.84
N LYS A 103 -1.95 16.30 0.96
CA LYS A 103 -1.60 14.92 0.58
C LYS A 103 -1.14 14.12 1.80
N LEU A 104 -0.26 14.69 2.64
CA LEU A 104 0.24 14.04 3.84
C LEU A 104 -0.87 13.80 4.86
N MET A 105 -1.80 14.73 5.04
CA MET A 105 -2.95 14.58 5.95
C MET A 105 -3.80 13.36 5.60
N ASN A 106 -4.08 13.16 4.30
CA ASN A 106 -4.77 11.94 3.83
C ASN A 106 -3.94 10.68 4.09
N ASN A 107 -2.66 10.68 3.75
CA ASN A 107 -1.78 9.52 3.89
C ASN A 107 -1.48 9.18 5.37
N ALA A 108 -1.51 10.18 6.26
CA ALA A 108 -1.22 10.02 7.67
C ALA A 108 -2.25 9.13 8.39
N VAL A 109 -3.53 9.20 7.99
CA VAL A 109 -4.58 8.33 8.53
C VAL A 109 -4.22 6.86 8.29
N PHE A 110 -3.82 6.53 7.07
CA PHE A 110 -3.39 5.19 6.70
C PHE A 110 -2.15 4.75 7.51
N GLY A 111 -1.08 5.55 7.52
CA GLY A 111 0.15 5.21 8.24
C GLY A 111 -0.07 5.07 9.76
N LYS A 112 -0.95 5.89 10.34
CA LYS A 112 -1.25 5.86 11.78
C LYS A 112 -2.03 4.62 12.19
N THR A 113 -2.93 4.14 11.33
CA THR A 113 -3.74 2.94 11.56
C THR A 113 -2.91 1.67 11.41
N MET A 114 -1.90 1.67 10.53
CA MET A 114 -1.03 0.51 10.26
C MET A 114 0.15 0.38 11.24
N LYS A 115 0.31 1.33 12.18
CA LYS A 115 1.46 1.37 13.08
C LYS A 115 1.55 0.12 13.95
N ASN A 116 2.62 -0.65 13.77
CA ASN A 116 2.93 -1.79 14.62
C ASN A 116 3.36 -1.32 16.02
N VAL A 117 2.54 -1.60 17.02
CA VAL A 117 2.82 -1.26 18.42
C VAL A 117 3.92 -2.14 19.04
N ARG A 118 4.19 -3.33 18.47
CA ARG A 118 5.21 -4.26 18.95
C ARG A 118 6.63 -3.78 18.73
N ASN A 119 6.84 -2.96 17.71
CA ASN A 119 8.16 -2.42 17.38
C ASN A 119 8.51 -1.19 18.23
N ARG A 120 7.71 -0.86 19.25
CA ARG A 120 8.00 0.27 20.14
C ARG A 120 8.96 -0.16 21.24
N VAL A 121 9.99 0.63 21.43
CA VAL A 121 10.95 0.51 22.51
C VAL A 121 10.91 1.76 23.37
N ASP A 122 11.21 1.61 24.66
CA ASP A 122 11.53 2.74 25.52
C ASP A 122 13.01 3.05 25.36
N VAL A 123 13.33 4.30 25.03
CA VAL A 123 14.71 4.76 24.94
C VAL A 123 15.01 5.61 26.16
N LYS A 124 16.05 5.25 26.90
CA LYS A 124 16.58 6.04 28.01
C LYS A 124 17.95 6.59 27.65
N LEU A 125 18.12 7.90 27.82
CA LEU A 125 19.39 8.57 27.61
C LEU A 125 20.06 8.79 28.98
N LEU A 126 21.30 8.35 29.11
CA LEU A 126 22.08 8.37 30.35
C LEU A 126 23.44 9.01 30.07
N THR A 127 24.00 9.74 31.03
CA THR A 127 25.40 10.18 30.96
C THR A 127 26.32 9.13 31.57
N LYS A 128 27.57 9.03 31.09
CA LYS A 128 28.55 8.06 31.64
C LYS A 128 28.87 8.28 33.12
N SER A 129 28.73 9.50 33.62
CA SER A 129 28.98 9.89 35.01
C SER A 129 27.85 9.52 35.99
N MET A 130 26.81 8.80 35.55
CA MET A 130 25.70 8.37 36.42
C MET A 130 26.05 7.06 37.15
N ASP A 131 26.81 7.18 38.24
CA ASP A 131 27.25 6.05 39.09
C ASP A 131 26.21 5.60 40.13
N SER A 132 24.91 5.64 39.82
CA SER A 132 23.85 5.32 40.81
C SER A 132 22.82 4.30 40.32
N ARG A 133 21.75 4.08 41.10
CA ARG A 133 20.55 3.24 40.79
C ARG A 133 19.89 3.51 39.42
N TYR A 134 20.32 4.54 38.71
CA TYR A 134 19.84 4.92 37.37
C TYR A 134 20.93 4.84 36.29
N GLY A 135 22.12 4.33 36.62
CA GLY A 135 23.24 4.15 35.71
C GLY A 135 23.00 3.09 34.64
N ALA A 136 23.88 3.06 33.64
CA ALA A 136 23.74 2.18 32.49
C ALA A 136 23.70 0.70 32.87
N GLU A 137 24.52 0.28 33.84
CA GLU A 137 24.56 -1.09 34.35
C GLU A 137 23.21 -1.57 34.89
N THR A 138 22.50 -0.69 35.61
CA THR A 138 21.17 -1.02 36.15
C THR A 138 20.15 -1.22 35.03
N MET A 139 20.28 -0.49 33.92
CA MET A 139 19.38 -0.62 32.78
C MET A 139 19.69 -1.87 31.93
N VAL A 140 20.95 -2.24 31.80
CA VAL A 140 21.39 -3.48 31.11
C VAL A 140 20.93 -4.71 31.88
N ALA A 141 20.91 -4.66 33.21
CA ALA A 141 20.44 -5.75 34.06
C ALA A 141 18.92 -5.99 33.99
N LYS A 142 18.14 -5.10 33.36
CA LYS A 142 16.69 -5.28 33.27
C LYS A 142 16.32 -6.41 32.31
N PRO A 143 15.29 -7.23 32.63
CA PRO A 143 14.88 -8.35 31.79
C PRO A 143 14.33 -7.92 30.42
N ASN A 144 13.97 -6.64 30.27
CA ASN A 144 13.51 -6.06 29.02
C ASN A 144 14.60 -5.28 28.29
N PHE A 145 15.86 -5.43 28.65
CA PHE A 145 16.96 -4.84 27.89
C PHE A 145 16.99 -5.39 26.46
N HIS A 146 17.12 -4.48 25.48
CA HIS A 146 17.20 -4.85 24.07
C HIS A 146 18.60 -4.61 23.51
N ARG A 147 19.08 -3.36 23.57
CA ARG A 147 20.41 -2.95 23.11
C ARG A 147 20.79 -1.60 23.69
N SER A 148 22.07 -1.24 23.58
CA SER A 148 22.58 0.09 23.97
C SER A 148 23.47 0.67 22.87
N VAL A 149 23.42 1.99 22.71
CA VAL A 149 24.28 2.77 21.81
C VAL A 149 25.08 3.76 22.64
N PHE A 150 26.40 3.77 22.46
CA PHE A 150 27.33 4.60 23.24
C PHE A 150 27.87 5.76 22.39
N SER A 151 27.99 6.92 23.01
CA SER A 151 28.73 8.11 22.55
C SER A 151 29.72 8.52 23.66
N GLU A 152 30.55 9.54 23.42
CA GLU A 152 31.61 9.97 24.35
C GLU A 152 31.10 10.18 25.77
N ASN A 153 29.98 10.90 25.93
CA ASN A 153 29.40 11.24 27.23
C ASN A 153 27.96 10.76 27.42
N LEU A 154 27.36 10.10 26.42
CA LEU A 154 25.95 9.72 26.39
C LEU A 154 25.78 8.24 26.04
N ILE A 155 24.85 7.58 26.72
CA ILE A 155 24.45 6.19 26.49
C ILE A 155 22.95 6.18 26.24
N ALA A 156 22.52 5.69 25.07
CA ALA A 156 21.14 5.40 24.79
C ALA A 156 20.86 3.92 25.04
N VAL A 157 20.00 3.60 26.00
CA VAL A 157 19.57 2.22 26.29
C VAL A 157 18.16 2.02 25.77
N GLU A 158 17.99 1.05 24.88
CA GLU A 158 16.69 0.62 24.38
C GLU A 158 16.16 -0.55 25.22
N LEU A 159 14.93 -0.40 25.70
CA LEU A 159 14.21 -1.39 26.48
C LEU A 159 12.93 -1.83 25.75
N CYS A 160 12.71 -3.13 25.63
CA CYS A 160 11.46 -3.69 25.15
C CYS A 160 10.30 -3.35 26.09
N LYS A 161 9.09 -3.23 25.54
CA LYS A 161 7.86 -3.12 26.35
C LYS A 161 7.46 -4.49 26.88
N LEU A 162 7.39 -4.65 28.19
CA LEU A 162 6.90 -5.88 28.85
C LEU A 162 5.40 -6.07 28.65
N GLU A 163 4.64 -4.97 28.69
CA GLU A 163 3.20 -4.96 28.45
C GLU A 163 2.86 -4.09 27.24
N MET A 164 1.93 -4.56 26.41
CA MET A 164 1.53 -3.88 25.19
C MET A 164 0.02 -3.85 25.03
N LYS A 165 -0.52 -2.64 24.89
CA LYS A 165 -1.92 -2.42 24.53
C LYS A 165 -2.06 -2.34 23.01
N PHE A 166 -2.90 -3.20 22.42
CA PHE A 166 -3.28 -3.11 21.00
C PHE A 166 -4.46 -2.15 20.85
N TYR A 167 -4.17 -0.92 20.44
CA TYR A 167 -5.18 0.14 20.24
C TYR A 167 -5.16 0.71 18.82
N LYS A 168 -4.39 0.09 17.91
CA LYS A 168 -4.30 0.50 16.51
C LYS A 168 -5.24 -0.35 15.67
N PRO A 169 -6.17 0.27 14.91
CA PRO A 169 -7.12 -0.47 14.09
C PRO A 169 -6.46 -0.92 12.78
N ILE A 170 -5.52 -1.87 12.87
CA ILE A 170 -4.70 -2.35 11.73
C ILE A 170 -5.56 -2.91 10.59
N TYR A 171 -6.73 -3.47 10.92
CA TYR A 171 -7.70 -3.96 9.94
C TYR A 171 -8.19 -2.85 8.99
N VAL A 172 -8.26 -1.59 9.44
CA VAL A 172 -8.62 -0.46 8.57
C VAL A 172 -7.58 -0.28 7.47
N SER A 173 -6.30 -0.27 7.83
CA SER A 173 -5.20 -0.13 6.87
C SER A 173 -5.13 -1.30 5.92
N MET A 174 -5.32 -2.51 6.42
CA MET A 174 -5.39 -3.72 5.58
C MET A 174 -6.51 -3.59 4.54
N CYS A 175 -7.72 -3.18 4.94
CA CYS A 175 -8.81 -2.93 4.01
C CYS A 175 -8.48 -1.84 2.98
N ILE A 176 -7.88 -0.72 3.41
CA ILE A 176 -7.49 0.37 2.49
C ILE A 176 -6.52 -0.14 1.42
N LEU A 177 -5.48 -0.89 1.80
CA LEU A 177 -4.51 -1.46 0.86
C LEU A 177 -5.13 -2.49 -0.08
N ASP A 178 -6.00 -3.36 0.43
CA ASP A 178 -6.61 -4.37 -0.42
C ASP A 178 -7.60 -3.76 -1.41
N ILE A 179 -8.39 -2.78 -0.97
CA ILE A 179 -9.29 -2.02 -1.86
C ILE A 179 -8.48 -1.20 -2.88
N SER A 180 -7.33 -0.62 -2.52
CA SER A 180 -6.51 0.10 -3.51
C SER A 180 -5.98 -0.82 -4.62
N LYS A 181 -5.65 -2.07 -4.29
CA LYS A 181 -5.26 -3.09 -5.28
C LYS A 181 -6.41 -3.40 -6.25
N THR A 182 -7.67 -3.37 -5.82
CA THR A 182 -8.79 -3.63 -6.75
C THR A 182 -8.84 -2.59 -7.86
N CYS A 183 -8.57 -1.31 -7.53
CA CYS A 183 -8.48 -0.24 -8.53
C CYS A 183 -7.29 -0.44 -9.49
N LEU A 184 -6.17 -0.95 -8.97
CA LEU A 184 -4.98 -1.25 -9.77
C LEU A 184 -5.26 -2.39 -10.77
N TYR A 185 -5.84 -3.49 -10.28
CA TYR A 185 -6.18 -4.65 -11.09
C TYR A 185 -7.29 -4.34 -12.09
N GLU A 186 -8.31 -3.56 -11.70
CA GLU A 186 -9.37 -3.14 -12.63
C GLU A 186 -8.76 -2.33 -13.77
N PHE A 187 -7.88 -1.37 -13.48
CA PHE A 187 -7.25 -0.58 -14.53
C PHE A 187 -6.40 -1.43 -15.48
N HIS A 188 -5.62 -2.38 -14.96
CA HIS A 188 -4.80 -3.25 -15.80
C HIS A 188 -5.64 -4.29 -16.56
N HIS A 189 -6.30 -5.20 -15.84
CA HIS A 189 -6.97 -6.37 -16.40
C HIS A 189 -8.30 -6.06 -17.08
N GLU A 190 -9.02 -5.02 -16.64
CA GLU A 190 -10.36 -4.69 -17.18
C GLU A 190 -10.32 -3.53 -18.21
N TYR A 191 -9.21 -2.77 -18.31
CA TYR A 191 -9.08 -1.64 -19.24
C TYR A 191 -7.85 -1.72 -20.16
N MET A 192 -6.63 -1.80 -19.61
CA MET A 192 -5.40 -1.79 -20.44
C MET A 192 -5.23 -3.07 -21.25
N THR A 193 -5.41 -4.24 -20.63
CA THR A 193 -5.24 -5.54 -21.28
C THR A 193 -6.26 -5.76 -22.42
N PRO A 194 -7.56 -5.48 -22.26
CA PRO A 194 -8.51 -5.61 -23.38
C PRO A 194 -8.23 -4.63 -24.53
N MET A 195 -7.75 -3.42 -24.23
CA MET A 195 -7.50 -2.37 -25.22
C MET A 195 -6.28 -2.66 -26.10
N TYR A 196 -5.19 -3.14 -25.51
CA TYR A 196 -3.92 -3.31 -26.20
C TYR A 196 -3.47 -4.77 -26.36
N ARG A 197 -4.10 -5.71 -25.64
CA ARG A 197 -3.78 -7.13 -25.67
C ARG A 197 -2.29 -7.38 -25.43
N ASP A 198 -1.63 -8.08 -26.34
CA ASP A 198 -0.21 -8.41 -26.35
C ASP A 198 0.74 -7.22 -26.61
N LYS A 199 0.18 -6.07 -27.02
CA LYS A 199 0.92 -4.82 -27.29
C LYS A 199 1.11 -3.93 -26.07
N CYS A 200 0.74 -4.39 -24.88
CA CYS A 200 0.89 -3.65 -23.64
C CYS A 200 1.57 -4.53 -22.61
N ARG A 201 2.64 -4.03 -22.01
CA ARG A 201 3.38 -4.72 -20.97
C ARG A 201 3.61 -3.85 -19.76
N VAL A 202 3.39 -4.39 -18.56
CA VAL A 202 3.74 -3.70 -17.31
C VAL A 202 5.24 -3.84 -17.10
N MET A 203 5.96 -2.73 -17.20
CA MET A 203 7.42 -2.70 -17.02
C MET A 203 7.82 -2.53 -15.56
N TYR A 204 7.00 -1.80 -14.80
CA TYR A 204 7.29 -1.51 -13.41
C TYR A 204 6.00 -1.17 -12.64
N THR A 205 6.01 -1.49 -11.35
CA THR A 205 4.94 -1.14 -10.42
C THR A 205 5.51 -0.61 -9.13
N ASP A 206 4.91 0.46 -8.60
CA ASP A 206 5.19 0.96 -7.25
C ASP A 206 3.89 1.43 -6.61
N THR A 207 3.44 0.68 -5.61
CA THR A 207 2.27 0.97 -4.77
C THR A 207 0.95 1.15 -5.54
N ASP A 208 0.76 2.29 -6.19
CA ASP A 208 -0.43 2.69 -6.94
C ASP A 208 -0.14 3.06 -8.42
N SER A 209 1.14 3.04 -8.81
CA SER A 209 1.67 3.46 -10.09
C SER A 209 2.02 2.24 -10.96
N LEU A 210 1.66 2.31 -12.25
CA LEU A 210 1.98 1.31 -13.27
C LEU A 210 2.72 2.02 -14.40
N ILE A 211 3.88 1.50 -14.78
CA ILE A 211 4.62 1.98 -15.94
C ILE A 211 4.44 0.94 -17.04
N TYR A 212 3.94 1.41 -18.18
CA TYR A 212 3.64 0.55 -19.32
C TYR A 212 4.59 0.78 -20.48
N HIS A 213 4.93 -0.30 -21.17
CA HIS A 213 5.39 -0.26 -22.55
C HIS A 213 4.20 -0.57 -23.46
N ILE A 214 3.86 0.33 -24.37
CA ILE A 214 2.68 0.22 -25.24
C ILE A 214 3.11 0.38 -26.70
N GLU A 215 2.78 -0.61 -27.54
CA GLU A 215 2.98 -0.56 -28.97
C GLU A 215 1.70 -0.10 -29.68
N CYS A 216 1.62 1.19 -30.02
CA CYS A 216 0.51 1.74 -30.80
C CYS A 216 0.95 2.98 -31.58
N ALA A 217 0.18 3.37 -32.59
CA ALA A 217 0.48 4.56 -33.41
C ALA A 217 0.37 5.86 -32.59
N ASN A 218 -0.67 5.99 -31.77
CA ASN A 218 -0.88 7.15 -30.91
C ASN A 218 -1.67 6.79 -29.64
N VAL A 219 -1.01 6.78 -28.48
CA VAL A 219 -1.64 6.46 -27.18
C VAL A 219 -2.72 7.48 -26.84
N TYR A 220 -2.54 8.74 -27.20
CA TYR A 220 -3.45 9.83 -26.83
C TYR A 220 -4.82 9.74 -27.53
N GLU A 221 -4.88 9.13 -28.71
CA GLU A 221 -6.16 8.86 -29.37
C GLU A 221 -7.00 7.84 -28.59
N ASN A 222 -6.35 6.87 -27.96
CA ASN A 222 -7.00 5.84 -27.15
C ASN A 222 -7.34 6.33 -25.74
N MET A 223 -6.60 7.33 -25.23
CA MET A 223 -6.86 7.98 -23.94
C MET A 223 -8.11 8.87 -23.91
N LYS A 224 -8.85 8.99 -25.02
CA LYS A 224 -10.10 9.77 -25.10
C LYS A 224 -11.19 9.35 -24.11
N CYS A 225 -11.07 8.18 -23.45
CA CYS A 225 -11.84 7.87 -22.24
C CYS A 225 -11.31 8.67 -21.03
N ILE A 226 -11.47 10.00 -21.10
CA ILE A 226 -10.93 10.96 -20.14
C ILE A 226 -11.37 10.68 -18.70
N ALA A 227 -12.54 10.04 -18.52
CA ALA A 227 -13.05 9.68 -17.20
C ALA A 227 -12.07 8.81 -16.39
N ARG A 228 -11.15 8.06 -17.01
CA ARG A 228 -10.18 7.21 -16.28
C ARG A 228 -8.89 7.93 -15.92
N PHE A 229 -8.63 9.12 -16.48
CA PHE A 229 -7.35 9.81 -16.38
C PHE A 229 -7.46 11.16 -15.65
N ASP A 230 -6.40 11.53 -14.90
CA ASP A 230 -6.17 12.89 -14.40
C ASP A 230 -5.33 13.63 -15.43
N THR A 231 -5.99 14.45 -16.24
CA THR A 231 -5.38 15.25 -17.32
C THR A 231 -5.21 16.72 -16.90
N SER A 232 -5.44 17.04 -15.62
CA SER A 232 -5.49 18.42 -15.15
C SER A 232 -4.17 19.18 -15.22
N ASP A 233 -3.05 18.46 -15.26
CA ASP A 233 -1.71 19.02 -15.34
C ASP A 233 -1.22 19.20 -16.81
N TYR A 234 -2.07 18.92 -17.81
CA TYR A 234 -1.76 19.19 -19.24
C TYR A 234 -1.82 20.69 -19.54
N ALA A 235 -1.06 21.12 -20.56
CA ALA A 235 -1.19 22.46 -21.13
C ALA A 235 -2.58 22.66 -21.76
N VAL A 236 -3.14 23.87 -21.66
CA VAL A 236 -4.47 24.18 -22.19
C VAL A 236 -4.54 24.01 -23.71
N ASP A 237 -3.43 24.30 -24.37
CA ASP A 237 -3.18 24.18 -25.81
C ASP A 237 -2.38 22.92 -26.17
N ASN A 238 -2.49 21.86 -25.36
CA ASN A 238 -1.76 20.62 -25.64
C ASN A 238 -2.07 20.10 -27.05
N VAL A 239 -1.02 19.65 -27.74
CA VAL A 239 -1.06 19.18 -29.14
C VAL A 239 -1.99 17.96 -29.36
N TYR A 240 -2.45 17.34 -28.27
CA TYR A 240 -3.32 16.16 -28.30
C TYR A 240 -4.81 16.53 -28.21
N GLY A 241 -5.16 17.80 -27.96
CA GLY A 241 -6.54 18.26 -27.82
C GLY A 241 -7.27 17.66 -26.61
N ILE A 242 -6.54 17.23 -25.58
CA ILE A 242 -7.12 16.59 -24.40
C ILE A 242 -7.58 17.68 -23.40
N PRO A 243 -8.84 17.65 -22.93
CA PRO A 243 -9.30 18.62 -21.95
C PRO A 243 -8.66 18.39 -20.58
N CYS A 244 -8.34 19.48 -19.87
CA CYS A 244 -7.75 19.43 -18.52
C CYS A 244 -8.84 19.19 -17.47
N VAL A 245 -9.01 17.95 -17.00
CA VAL A 245 -10.06 17.57 -16.04
C VAL A 245 -9.52 16.63 -14.94
N ASN A 246 -10.39 16.25 -14.00
CA ASN A 246 -10.12 15.24 -12.96
C ASN A 246 -9.00 15.57 -11.96
N LYS A 247 -8.73 16.87 -11.75
CA LYS A 247 -7.66 17.36 -10.87
C LYS A 247 -7.70 16.72 -9.49
N LYS A 248 -6.74 15.82 -9.23
CA LYS A 248 -6.54 15.11 -7.96
C LYS A 248 -7.77 14.33 -7.47
N VAL A 249 -8.65 13.91 -8.39
CA VAL A 249 -9.76 13.02 -8.09
C VAL A 249 -9.21 11.62 -7.77
N PRO A 250 -9.55 11.01 -6.61
CA PRO A 250 -9.06 9.68 -6.26
C PRO A 250 -9.39 8.61 -7.31
N GLY A 251 -8.44 7.73 -7.58
CA GLY A 251 -8.61 6.58 -8.49
C GLY A 251 -8.36 6.87 -9.98
N ARG A 252 -8.12 8.14 -10.36
CA ARG A 252 -7.76 8.52 -11.74
C ARG A 252 -6.27 8.29 -11.99
N LYS A 253 -5.92 7.84 -13.20
CA LYS A 253 -4.53 7.55 -13.61
C LYS A 253 -3.91 8.74 -14.33
N THR A 254 -2.63 9.01 -14.12
CA THR A 254 -1.90 10.08 -14.80
C THR A 254 -1.05 9.51 -15.92
#